data_AF-A0A7X3R9Z5-F1
#
_entry.id   AF-A0A7X3R9Z5-F1
#
_cell.length_a   1.000
_cell.length_b   1.000
_cell.length_c   1.000
_cell.angle_alpha   90.00
_cell.angle_beta   90.00
_cell.angle_gamma   90.00
#
_symmetry.space_group_name_H-M   'P 1'
#
loop_
_entity.id
_entity.type
_entity.pdbx_description
1 polymer ?
#
loop_
_entity_poly.entity_id
_entity_poly.type
_entity_poly.pdbx_seq_one_letter_code
_entity_poly.pdbx_strand_id
1 'polypeptide(L)'
;MADGTTSGAGSAHRDDRWRPRRRGQDPGRPVVGRKGHLGGKIERLASNVFVWNEQVDGQADPIAWQAMAAAGKVAGDLGGSLTAAVFGDGVGEIARQAIEAGADRVYTAEDPTLVRYRVEPYAKLLARILENEPPSVVLMGASTAGLELSAYVAALTGAGLAPDCTELHVEGDRLTAVRPALVGNLVSTVSFRGTGHRFVTVRRNIFQPADPDPARAGEIIEVPAALSEDEIPTTVASVETADGTVSLTEASIIVSGGRGVGGPEGF
;
A
#
# COMPACT_ATOMS: atom_id res chain seq x y z
N MET A 1 -65.85 23.09 38.04
CA MET A 1 -65.71 22.37 36.75
C MET A 1 -64.54 21.44 36.89
N ALA A 2 -64.72 20.21 36.42
CA ALA A 2 -63.82 19.08 36.59
C ALA A 2 -62.49 19.26 35.84
N ASP A 3 -61.43 18.65 36.40
CA ASP A 3 -60.54 17.66 35.79
C ASP A 3 -59.40 17.42 36.80
N GLY A 4 -59.17 16.24 37.40
CA GLY A 4 -59.01 14.92 36.76
C GLY A 4 -57.66 14.94 36.03
N THR A 5 -56.61 14.17 36.35
CA THR A 5 -56.46 12.87 37.00
C THR A 5 -54.94 12.63 37.19
N THR A 6 -54.55 12.17 38.39
CA THR A 6 -53.61 11.07 38.75
C THR A 6 -52.48 10.69 37.76
N SER A 7 -51.25 10.36 38.16
CA SER A 7 -50.90 9.31 39.14
C SER A 7 -49.38 9.19 39.35
N GLY A 8 -48.98 8.76 40.55
CA GLY A 8 -47.90 7.75 40.68
C GLY A 8 -46.53 8.22 41.15
N ALA A 9 -46.40 8.54 42.44
CA ALA A 9 -45.14 8.38 43.16
C ALA A 9 -44.92 6.89 43.46
N GLY A 10 -43.76 6.33 43.09
CA GLY A 10 -43.45 4.93 43.31
C GLY A 10 -41.97 4.58 43.13
N SER A 11 -41.24 4.65 44.25
CA SER A 11 -40.04 3.87 44.60
C SER A 11 -38.99 3.55 43.52
N ALA A 12 -37.91 4.34 43.50
CA ALA A 12 -36.64 3.89 42.91
C ALA A 12 -35.91 2.95 43.90
N HIS A 13 -36.04 1.64 43.68
CA HIS A 13 -35.15 0.62 44.22
C HIS A 13 -33.71 0.92 43.75
N ARG A 14 -32.83 1.31 44.68
CA ARG A 14 -31.38 1.30 44.44
C ARG A 14 -30.90 -0.13 44.64
N ASP A 15 -30.76 -0.85 43.54
CA ASP A 15 -30.11 -2.16 43.53
C ASP A 15 -28.60 -1.93 43.42
N ASP A 16 -27.94 -1.91 44.57
CA ASP A 16 -26.49 -1.98 44.72
C ASP A 16 -26.00 -3.33 44.17
N ARG A 17 -25.50 -3.38 42.94
CA ARG A 17 -24.58 -4.44 42.47
C ARG A 17 -23.94 -4.12 41.11
N TRP A 18 -23.01 -3.17 41.10
CA TRP A 18 -21.92 -3.17 40.11
C TRP A 18 -20.61 -2.73 40.76
N ARG A 19 -19.75 -3.70 41.07
CA ARG A 19 -18.36 -3.45 41.46
C ARG A 19 -17.46 -3.77 40.26
N PRO A 20 -16.62 -2.85 39.77
CA PRO A 20 -15.65 -3.19 38.74
C PRO A 20 -14.63 -4.15 39.33
N ARG A 21 -14.48 -5.32 38.71
CA ARG A 21 -13.39 -6.26 39.04
C ARG A 21 -12.06 -5.58 38.68
N ARG A 22 -11.32 -5.12 39.70
CA ARG A 22 -9.91 -4.76 39.54
C ARG A 22 -9.14 -6.04 39.21
N ARG A 23 -8.91 -6.31 37.92
CA ARG A 23 -7.82 -7.19 37.51
C ARG A 23 -6.54 -6.42 37.77
N GLY A 24 -5.73 -6.88 38.71
CA GLY A 24 -4.37 -6.39 38.88
C GLY A 24 -3.63 -6.54 37.56
N GLN A 25 -3.29 -5.42 36.94
CA GLN A 25 -2.25 -5.35 35.93
C GLN A 25 -0.94 -5.13 36.69
N ASP A 26 -0.13 -6.18 36.72
CA ASP A 26 1.26 -6.11 37.15
C ASP A 26 2.06 -5.46 36.00
N PRO A 27 2.67 -4.27 36.18
CA PRO A 27 3.22 -3.47 35.09
C PRO A 27 4.55 -4.00 34.51
N GLY A 28 4.94 -5.24 34.82
CA GLY A 28 6.26 -5.78 34.48
C GLY A 28 6.30 -7.07 33.65
N ARG A 29 5.17 -7.60 33.15
CA ARG A 29 5.19 -8.84 32.35
C ARG A 29 5.00 -8.56 30.85
N PRO A 30 5.97 -8.92 29.98
CA PRO A 30 5.75 -8.89 28.55
C PRO A 30 4.59 -9.85 28.19
N VAL A 31 3.66 -9.35 27.39
CA VAL A 31 2.57 -10.17 26.84
C VAL A 31 3.19 -11.10 25.80
N VAL A 32 3.57 -12.30 26.24
CA VAL A 32 4.02 -13.36 25.33
C VAL A 32 2.80 -13.80 24.51
N GLY A 33 2.74 -13.38 23.26
CA GLY A 33 1.74 -13.83 22.29
C GLY A 33 1.73 -15.35 22.21
N ARG A 34 0.57 -15.98 22.39
CA ARG A 34 0.43 -17.42 22.21
C ARG A 34 0.83 -17.79 20.79
N LYS A 35 1.85 -18.66 20.64
CA LYS A 35 2.17 -19.33 19.38
C LYS A 35 0.97 -20.22 18.98
N GLY A 36 0.06 -19.67 18.20
CA GLY A 36 -0.96 -20.47 17.52
C GLY A 36 -0.28 -21.44 16.57
N HIS A 37 -0.46 -22.75 16.80
CA HIS A 37 -0.10 -23.77 15.82
C HIS A 37 -1.11 -23.69 14.67
N LEU A 38 -0.72 -23.05 13.57
CA LEU A 38 -1.50 -22.98 12.35
C LEU A 38 -1.12 -24.17 11.46
N GLY A 39 -1.76 -25.31 11.73
CA GLY A 39 -1.71 -26.48 10.86
C GLY A 39 -2.59 -26.27 9.63
N GLY A 40 -2.08 -25.54 8.64
CA GLY A 40 -2.57 -25.57 7.27
C GLY A 40 -1.46 -26.12 6.38
N LYS A 41 -1.80 -26.97 5.40
CA LYS A 41 -0.84 -27.35 4.36
C LYS A 41 -0.38 -26.07 3.65
N ILE A 42 0.89 -25.72 3.80
CA ILE A 42 1.46 -24.59 3.08
C ILE A 42 1.83 -25.11 1.70
N GLU A 43 0.94 -24.88 0.74
CA GLU A 43 1.25 -25.07 -0.67
C GLU A 43 2.32 -24.05 -1.04
N ARG A 44 3.41 -24.49 -1.66
CA ARG A 44 4.58 -23.66 -1.95
C ARG A 44 4.15 -22.53 -2.89
N LEU A 45 4.07 -21.32 -2.37
CA LEU A 45 3.73 -20.13 -3.15
C LEU A 45 4.80 -19.90 -4.23
N ALA A 46 4.41 -19.34 -5.37
CA ALA A 46 5.34 -18.91 -6.40
C ALA A 46 6.25 -17.82 -5.82
N SER A 47 7.58 -18.00 -5.83
CA SER A 47 8.50 -17.04 -5.19
C SER A 47 8.57 -15.65 -5.87
N ASN A 48 7.81 -15.43 -6.95
CA ASN A 48 7.81 -14.19 -7.71
C ASN A 48 7.13 -13.07 -6.90
N VAL A 49 7.75 -11.89 -6.89
CA VAL A 49 7.24 -10.67 -6.27
C VAL A 49 6.95 -9.67 -7.37
N PHE A 50 5.75 -9.10 -7.34
CA PHE A 50 5.33 -8.06 -8.25
C PHE A 50 5.44 -6.70 -7.58
N VAL A 51 5.76 -5.67 -8.35
CA VAL A 51 5.72 -4.28 -7.91
C VAL A 51 5.14 -3.39 -9.00
N TRP A 52 4.19 -2.54 -8.63
CA TRP A 52 3.72 -1.50 -9.54
C TRP A 52 4.63 -0.29 -9.44
N ASN A 53 5.27 0.06 -10.56
CA ASN A 53 6.12 1.24 -10.67
C ASN A 53 5.23 2.41 -11.10
N GLU A 54 4.76 3.17 -10.11
CA GLU A 54 3.91 4.34 -10.32
C GLU A 54 4.64 5.42 -11.13
N GLN A 55 3.93 6.02 -12.09
CA GLN A 55 4.40 7.15 -12.87
C GLN A 55 3.37 8.29 -12.87
N VAL A 56 3.87 9.51 -12.94
CA VAL A 56 3.10 10.73 -13.10
C VAL A 56 3.74 11.54 -14.23
N ASP A 57 2.96 11.89 -15.25
CA ASP A 57 3.41 12.69 -16.40
C ASP A 57 4.65 12.11 -17.11
N GLY A 58 4.72 10.79 -17.24
CA GLY A 58 5.81 10.08 -17.92
C GLY A 58 7.10 9.99 -17.10
N GLN A 59 7.05 10.33 -15.80
CA GLN A 59 8.16 10.20 -14.87
C GLN A 59 7.77 9.26 -13.74
N ALA A 60 8.66 8.34 -13.36
CA ALA A 60 8.43 7.49 -12.20
C ALA A 60 8.40 8.33 -10.93
N ASP A 61 7.37 8.17 -10.08
CA ASP A 61 7.36 8.82 -8.77
C ASP A 61 8.51 8.25 -7.92
N PRO A 62 9.25 9.06 -7.15
CA PRO A 62 10.31 8.57 -6.27
C PRO A 62 9.92 7.38 -5.37
N ILE A 63 8.66 7.29 -4.94
CA ILE A 63 8.16 6.17 -4.12
C ILE A 63 8.17 4.84 -4.88
N ALA A 64 8.08 4.86 -6.20
CA ALA A 64 8.11 3.68 -7.05
C ALA A 64 9.45 2.95 -6.92
N TRP A 65 10.56 3.71 -6.93
CA TRP A 65 11.91 3.17 -6.72
C TRP A 65 12.14 2.64 -5.30
N GLN A 66 11.49 3.24 -4.30
CA GLN A 66 11.53 2.75 -2.92
C GLN A 66 10.74 1.43 -2.78
N ALA A 67 9.59 1.33 -3.45
CA ALA A 67 8.80 0.10 -3.52
C ALA A 67 9.55 -1.01 -4.26
N MET A 68 10.23 -0.68 -5.36
CA MET A 68 11.14 -1.59 -6.09
C MET A 68 12.21 -2.17 -5.17
N ALA A 69 12.90 -1.33 -4.37
CA ALA A 69 13.91 -1.80 -3.43
C ALA A 69 13.34 -2.72 -2.34
N ALA A 70 12.18 -2.37 -1.79
CA ALA A 70 11.48 -3.23 -0.82
C ALA A 70 11.08 -4.58 -1.45
N ALA A 71 10.59 -4.56 -2.68
CA ALA A 71 10.20 -5.74 -3.44
C ALA A 71 11.38 -6.63 -3.80
N GLY A 72 12.50 -6.05 -4.22
CA GLY A 72 13.74 -6.78 -4.48
C GLY A 72 14.27 -7.48 -3.23
N LYS A 73 14.23 -6.82 -2.08
CA LYS A 73 14.59 -7.46 -0.79
C LYS A 73 13.66 -8.65 -0.49
N VAL A 74 12.34 -8.47 -0.60
CA VAL A 74 11.37 -9.55 -0.34
C VAL A 74 11.55 -10.70 -1.34
N ALA A 75 11.79 -10.42 -2.62
CA ALA A 75 12.06 -11.43 -3.65
C ALA A 75 13.32 -12.24 -3.32
N GLY A 76 14.41 -11.56 -2.95
CA GLY A 76 15.66 -12.19 -2.53
C GLY A 76 15.49 -13.07 -1.29
N ASP A 77 14.79 -12.58 -0.27
CA ASP A 77 14.53 -13.34 0.96
C ASP A 77 13.63 -14.57 0.71
N LEU A 78 12.72 -14.51 -0.28
CA LEU A 78 11.89 -15.63 -0.74
C LEU A 78 12.59 -16.56 -1.75
N GLY A 79 13.77 -16.17 -2.23
CA GLY A 79 14.51 -16.89 -3.28
C GLY A 79 13.81 -16.91 -4.64
N GLY A 80 13.11 -15.84 -5.01
CA GLY A 80 12.42 -15.70 -6.29
C GLY A 80 12.86 -14.49 -7.11
N SER A 81 12.05 -14.12 -8.10
CA SER A 81 12.31 -13.01 -9.02
C SER A 81 11.48 -11.77 -8.70
N LEU A 82 11.98 -10.61 -9.13
CA LEU A 82 11.27 -9.33 -9.09
C LEU A 82 10.68 -9.02 -10.46
N THR A 83 9.37 -8.83 -10.51
CA THR A 83 8.66 -8.39 -11.72
C THR A 83 8.05 -7.01 -11.48
N ALA A 84 8.42 -6.02 -12.30
CA ALA A 84 7.81 -4.71 -12.26
C ALA A 84 6.63 -4.61 -13.24
N ALA A 85 5.69 -3.72 -12.96
CA ALA A 85 4.61 -3.35 -13.87
C ALA A 85 4.58 -1.83 -14.03
N VAL A 86 4.67 -1.35 -15.27
CA VAL A 86 4.69 0.08 -15.61
C VAL A 86 3.60 0.35 -16.63
N PHE A 87 2.67 1.25 -16.30
CA PHE A 87 1.51 1.55 -17.14
C PHE A 87 1.47 3.05 -17.44
N GLY A 88 1.19 3.40 -18.68
CA GLY A 88 1.15 4.81 -19.10
C GLY A 88 1.07 4.94 -20.61
N ASP A 89 1.70 5.99 -21.14
CA ASP A 89 1.91 6.21 -22.56
C ASP A 89 3.39 6.62 -22.73
N GLY A 90 4.15 5.90 -23.54
CA GLY A 90 5.60 6.09 -23.67
C GLY A 90 6.42 5.75 -22.39
N VAL A 91 6.15 4.60 -21.77
CA VAL A 91 6.80 4.17 -20.50
C VAL A 91 8.07 3.34 -20.69
N GLY A 92 8.51 3.13 -21.94
CA GLY A 92 9.70 2.32 -22.25
C GLY A 92 10.97 2.70 -21.48
N GLU A 93 11.23 4.00 -21.26
CA GLU A 93 12.40 4.42 -20.47
C GLU A 93 12.27 4.07 -18.98
N ILE A 94 11.09 4.23 -18.40
CA ILE A 94 10.82 3.81 -17.02
C ILE A 94 10.98 2.29 -16.88
N ALA A 95 10.55 1.53 -17.88
CA ALA A 95 10.71 0.08 -17.90
C ALA A 95 12.19 -0.33 -17.93
N ARG A 96 13.00 0.35 -18.74
CA ARG A 96 14.46 0.16 -18.78
C ARG A 96 15.09 0.47 -17.41
N GLN A 97 14.74 1.59 -16.80
CA GLN A 97 15.21 1.98 -15.47
C GLN A 97 14.78 1.00 -14.37
N ALA A 98 13.58 0.40 -14.48
CA ALA A 98 13.14 -0.64 -13.56
C ALA A 98 14.01 -1.91 -13.63
N ILE A 99 14.49 -2.29 -14.81
CA ILE A 99 15.48 -3.37 -14.97
C ILE A 99 16.78 -2.97 -14.28
N GLU A 100 17.31 -1.78 -14.54
CA GLU A 100 18.54 -1.29 -13.88
C GLU A 100 18.41 -1.25 -12.36
N ALA A 101 17.21 -0.95 -11.84
CA ALA A 101 16.89 -0.93 -10.42
C ALA A 101 16.64 -2.32 -9.79
N GLY A 102 16.79 -3.41 -10.57
CA GLY A 102 16.77 -4.78 -10.06
C GLY A 102 15.62 -5.65 -10.52
N ALA A 103 14.71 -5.18 -11.40
CA ALA A 103 13.69 -6.04 -11.99
C ALA A 103 14.33 -7.10 -12.90
N ASP A 104 13.82 -8.32 -12.84
CA ASP A 104 14.17 -9.38 -13.79
C ASP A 104 13.25 -9.31 -15.02
N ARG A 105 12.00 -8.92 -14.81
CA ARG A 105 10.96 -8.79 -15.84
C ARG A 105 10.16 -7.51 -15.62
N VAL A 106 9.70 -6.87 -16.69
CA VAL A 106 8.87 -5.67 -16.63
C VAL A 106 7.67 -5.82 -17.58
N TYR A 107 6.47 -5.84 -17.01
CA TYR A 107 5.24 -5.69 -17.77
C TYR A 107 5.04 -4.22 -18.12
N THR A 108 4.79 -3.94 -19.39
CA THR A 108 4.48 -2.60 -19.89
C THR A 108 3.12 -2.59 -20.58
N ALA A 109 2.35 -1.54 -20.38
CA ALA A 109 1.17 -1.24 -21.17
C ALA A 109 1.18 0.23 -21.55
N GLU A 110 1.22 0.48 -22.86
CA GLU A 110 1.20 1.81 -23.45
C GLU A 110 -0.16 2.06 -24.11
N ASP A 111 -0.93 3.00 -23.56
CA ASP A 111 -2.25 3.36 -24.08
C ASP A 111 -2.69 4.76 -23.59
N PRO A 112 -3.36 5.57 -24.43
CA PRO A 112 -3.87 6.88 -24.02
C PRO A 112 -4.79 6.86 -22.79
N THR A 113 -5.52 5.76 -22.57
CA THR A 113 -6.39 5.58 -21.39
C THR A 113 -5.61 5.50 -20.08
N LEU A 114 -4.30 5.22 -20.15
CA LEU A 114 -3.38 5.08 -19.03
C LEU A 114 -2.49 6.32 -18.81
N VAL A 115 -2.65 7.40 -19.59
CA VAL A 115 -1.86 8.65 -19.39
C VAL A 115 -2.15 9.25 -18.02
N ARG A 116 -3.44 9.28 -17.64
CA ARG A 116 -3.90 9.80 -16.36
C ARG A 116 -4.38 8.65 -15.50
N TYR A 117 -3.89 8.59 -14.28
CA TYR A 117 -4.29 7.57 -13.34
C TYR A 117 -5.80 7.65 -13.07
N ARG A 118 -6.47 6.53 -13.36
CA ARG A 118 -7.85 6.20 -13.03
C ARG A 118 -7.84 4.76 -12.58
N VAL A 119 -8.49 4.45 -11.46
CA VAL A 119 -8.32 3.14 -10.83
C VAL A 119 -8.81 2.00 -11.72
N GLU A 120 -9.89 2.19 -12.49
CA GLU A 120 -10.53 1.11 -13.27
C GLU A 120 -9.63 0.49 -14.34
N PRO A 121 -9.04 1.25 -15.29
CA PRO A 121 -8.16 0.66 -16.31
C PRO A 121 -6.90 0.04 -15.71
N TYR A 122 -6.31 0.67 -14.67
CA TYR A 122 -5.12 0.16 -13.99
C TYR A 122 -5.43 -1.13 -13.22
N ALA A 123 -6.52 -1.17 -12.46
CA ALA A 123 -6.90 -2.32 -11.65
C ALA A 123 -7.28 -3.51 -12.52
N LYS A 124 -8.04 -3.29 -13.61
CA LYS A 124 -8.42 -4.35 -14.54
C LYS A 124 -7.19 -4.97 -15.22
N LEU A 125 -6.27 -4.12 -15.66
CA LEU A 125 -5.01 -4.56 -16.27
C LEU A 125 -4.15 -5.34 -15.29
N LEU A 126 -3.90 -4.79 -14.11
CA LEU A 126 -3.09 -5.46 -13.09
C LEU A 126 -3.73 -6.80 -12.68
N ALA A 127 -5.04 -6.84 -12.43
CA ALA A 127 -5.74 -8.08 -12.10
C ALA A 127 -5.56 -9.15 -13.19
N ARG A 128 -5.70 -8.79 -14.48
CA ARG A 128 -5.46 -9.70 -15.61
C ARG A 128 -4.03 -10.25 -15.61
N ILE A 129 -3.03 -9.39 -15.35
CA ILE A 129 -1.63 -9.83 -15.27
C ILE A 129 -1.45 -10.83 -14.12
N LEU A 130 -1.96 -10.51 -12.93
CA LEU A 130 -1.85 -11.36 -11.74
C LEU A 130 -2.62 -12.69 -11.87
N GLU A 131 -3.71 -12.73 -12.63
CA GLU A 131 -4.43 -13.96 -12.95
C GLU A 131 -3.61 -14.89 -13.85
N ASN A 132 -2.90 -14.32 -14.82
CA ASN A 132 -2.05 -15.10 -15.75
C ASN A 132 -0.73 -15.53 -15.11
N GLU A 133 -0.16 -14.69 -14.24
CA GLU A 133 1.06 -14.98 -13.49
C GLU A 133 0.88 -14.64 -12.00
N PRO A 134 0.38 -15.59 -11.19
CA PRO A 134 0.11 -15.35 -9.77
C PRO A 134 1.40 -15.20 -8.96
N PRO A 135 1.64 -14.06 -8.27
CA PRO A 135 2.81 -13.89 -7.43
C PRO A 135 2.59 -14.35 -5.98
N SER A 136 3.66 -14.36 -5.17
CA SER A 136 3.52 -14.44 -3.70
C SER A 136 3.09 -13.11 -3.08
N VAL A 137 3.64 -12.01 -3.59
CA VAL A 137 3.52 -10.68 -3.01
C VAL A 137 3.38 -9.66 -4.14
N VAL A 138 2.51 -8.68 -3.93
CA VAL A 138 2.38 -7.49 -4.78
C VAL A 138 2.68 -6.27 -3.91
N LEU A 139 3.67 -5.48 -4.31
CA LEU A 139 4.14 -4.29 -3.60
C LEU A 139 3.82 -3.02 -4.38
N MET A 140 3.50 -1.94 -3.66
CA MET A 140 3.28 -0.62 -4.24
C MET A 140 3.77 0.46 -3.27
N GLY A 141 4.01 1.67 -3.76
CA GLY A 141 4.16 2.82 -2.89
C GLY A 141 2.85 3.15 -2.17
N ALA A 142 2.92 3.60 -0.92
CA ALA A 142 1.76 4.13 -0.19
C ALA A 142 1.44 5.59 -0.59
N SER A 143 1.38 5.87 -1.90
CA SER A 143 0.81 7.10 -2.46
C SER A 143 -0.72 7.02 -2.45
N THR A 144 -1.40 8.11 -2.85
CA THR A 144 -2.86 8.07 -3.03
C THR A 144 -3.26 7.02 -4.06
N ALA A 145 -2.59 7.00 -5.22
CA ALA A 145 -2.86 6.04 -6.28
C ALA A 145 -2.49 4.60 -5.87
N GLY A 146 -1.35 4.39 -5.23
CA GLY A 146 -0.91 3.07 -4.79
C GLY A 146 -1.78 2.49 -3.67
N LEU A 147 -2.26 3.30 -2.74
CA LEU A 147 -3.23 2.86 -1.72
C LEU A 147 -4.57 2.49 -2.35
N GLU A 148 -5.06 3.27 -3.31
CA GLU A 148 -6.31 2.98 -4.01
C GLU A 148 -6.19 1.73 -4.89
N LEU A 149 -5.18 1.65 -5.76
CA LEU A 149 -4.96 0.53 -6.67
C LEU A 149 -4.75 -0.78 -5.91
N SER A 150 -3.91 -0.77 -4.87
CA SER A 150 -3.68 -1.98 -4.05
C SER A 150 -4.96 -2.45 -3.37
N ALA A 151 -5.78 -1.55 -2.83
CA ALA A 151 -7.05 -1.91 -2.21
C ALA A 151 -8.06 -2.44 -3.23
N TYR A 152 -8.14 -1.80 -4.40
CA TYR A 152 -9.07 -2.19 -5.46
C TYR A 152 -8.73 -3.58 -6.01
N VAL A 153 -7.47 -3.82 -6.36
CA VAL A 153 -7.04 -5.11 -6.92
C VAL A 153 -7.08 -6.20 -5.85
N ALA A 154 -6.70 -5.91 -4.60
CA ALA A 154 -6.83 -6.87 -3.52
C ALA A 154 -8.29 -7.32 -3.32
N ALA A 155 -9.25 -6.40 -3.43
CA ALA A 155 -10.67 -6.73 -3.38
C ALA A 155 -11.12 -7.58 -4.58
N LEU A 156 -10.68 -7.23 -5.80
CA LEU A 156 -10.99 -8.00 -7.01
C LEU A 156 -10.48 -9.45 -6.95
N THR A 157 -9.28 -9.65 -6.40
CA THR A 157 -8.62 -10.96 -6.37
C THR A 157 -8.82 -11.73 -5.06
N GLY A 158 -9.57 -11.17 -4.10
CA GLY A 158 -9.78 -11.79 -2.78
C GLY A 158 -8.51 -11.90 -1.91
N ALA A 159 -7.54 -11.01 -2.13
CA ALA A 159 -6.24 -11.04 -1.45
C ALA A 159 -6.24 -10.18 -0.17
N GLY A 160 -5.32 -10.51 0.76
CA GLY A 160 -5.07 -9.68 1.94
C GLY A 160 -4.20 -8.46 1.60
N LEU A 161 -4.43 -7.33 2.28
CA LEU A 161 -3.67 -6.09 2.12
C LEU A 161 -3.10 -5.61 3.47
N ALA A 162 -1.80 -5.27 3.50
CA ALA A 162 -1.18 -4.50 4.58
C ALA A 162 -0.71 -3.12 4.05
N PRO A 163 -1.45 -2.05 4.32
CA PRO A 163 -1.11 -0.75 3.77
C PRO A 163 -0.14 0.03 4.67
N ASP A 164 0.65 0.93 4.08
CA ASP A 164 1.51 1.91 4.75
C ASP A 164 2.51 1.27 5.73
N CYS A 165 3.23 0.26 5.23
CA CYS A 165 4.21 -0.51 5.99
C CYS A 165 5.59 0.16 6.03
N THR A 166 6.26 0.02 7.15
CA THR A 166 7.61 0.56 7.41
C THR A 166 8.67 -0.52 7.47
N GLU A 167 8.31 -1.78 7.71
CA GLU A 167 9.26 -2.89 7.68
C GLU A 167 8.61 -4.13 7.09
N LEU A 168 9.42 -4.95 6.41
CA LEU A 168 9.02 -6.22 5.81
C LEU A 168 10.02 -7.30 6.22
N HIS A 169 9.50 -8.36 6.82
CA HIS A 169 10.27 -9.49 7.34
C HIS A 169 9.80 -10.78 6.67
N VAL A 170 10.74 -11.55 6.14
CA VAL A 170 10.49 -12.85 5.52
C VAL A 170 11.17 -13.93 6.36
N GLU A 171 10.39 -14.90 6.83
CA GLU A 171 10.88 -16.07 7.56
C GLU A 171 10.38 -17.34 6.86
N GLY A 172 11.25 -18.00 6.10
CA GLY A 172 10.85 -19.10 5.23
C GLY A 172 9.96 -18.57 4.10
N ASP A 173 8.72 -19.05 4.03
CA ASP A 173 7.70 -18.58 3.07
C ASP A 173 6.75 -17.51 3.64
N ARG A 174 6.99 -17.09 4.88
CA ARG A 174 6.07 -16.21 5.61
C ARG A 174 6.54 -14.76 5.58
N LEU A 175 5.81 -13.95 4.82
CA LEU A 175 5.91 -12.48 4.90
C LEU A 175 5.14 -11.94 6.11
N THR A 176 5.80 -11.07 6.86
CA THR A 176 5.22 -10.27 7.93
C THR A 176 5.53 -8.79 7.69
N ALA A 177 4.53 -7.92 7.81
CA ALA A 177 4.68 -6.49 7.58
C ALA A 177 4.44 -5.70 8.86
N VAL A 178 5.33 -4.75 9.16
CA VAL A 178 5.21 -3.85 10.32
C VAL A 178 4.67 -2.51 9.83
N ARG A 179 3.64 -2.01 10.50
CA ARG A 179 3.06 -0.71 10.19
C ARG A 179 2.60 0.05 11.44
N PRO A 180 2.72 1.38 11.44
CA PRO A 180 2.04 2.21 12.43
C PRO A 180 0.52 2.19 12.22
N ALA A 181 -0.21 2.28 13.32
CA ALA A 181 -1.66 2.41 13.41
C ALA A 181 -2.01 3.44 14.48
N LEU A 182 -3.27 3.90 14.48
CA LEU A 182 -3.77 4.90 15.45
C LEU A 182 -2.90 6.17 15.51
N VAL A 183 -2.59 6.75 14.34
CA VAL A 183 -1.76 7.97 14.20
C VAL A 183 -0.36 7.78 14.80
N GLY A 184 0.22 6.57 14.64
CA GLY A 184 1.57 6.24 15.10
C GLY A 184 1.67 5.80 16.57
N ASN A 185 0.57 5.84 17.33
CA ASN A 185 0.59 5.43 18.74
C ASN A 185 0.66 3.91 18.95
N LEU A 186 0.42 3.14 17.89
CA LEU A 186 0.51 1.69 17.91
C LEU A 186 1.36 1.22 16.74
N VAL A 187 2.32 0.34 17.01
CA VAL A 187 3.00 -0.41 15.95
C VAL A 187 2.39 -1.81 15.91
N SER A 188 1.97 -2.23 14.72
CA SER A 188 1.31 -3.51 14.50
C SER A 188 2.10 -4.36 13.53
N THR A 189 2.18 -5.64 13.82
CA THR A 189 2.81 -6.66 12.99
C THR A 189 1.72 -7.48 12.34
N VAL A 190 1.57 -7.34 11.03
CA VAL A 190 0.52 -7.96 10.21
C VAL A 190 1.08 -9.21 9.54
N SER A 191 0.34 -10.32 9.66
CA SER A 191 0.60 -11.55 8.94
C SER A 191 -0.61 -11.91 8.10
N PHE A 192 -0.36 -12.50 6.94
CA PHE A 192 -1.39 -12.88 5.99
C PHE A 192 -1.80 -14.33 6.20
N ARG A 193 -3.12 -14.58 6.19
CA ARG A 193 -3.70 -15.92 6.25
C ARG A 193 -4.22 -16.30 4.86
N GLY A 194 -4.22 -17.61 4.58
CA GLY A 194 -4.73 -18.14 3.32
C GLY A 194 -3.63 -18.40 2.28
N THR A 195 -4.08 -18.91 1.13
CA THR A 195 -3.30 -19.21 -0.06
C THR A 195 -3.64 -18.17 -1.13
N GLY A 196 -2.63 -17.65 -1.83
CA GLY A 196 -2.77 -16.54 -2.78
C GLY A 196 -1.75 -15.43 -2.56
N HIS A 197 -1.76 -14.44 -3.45
CA HIS A 197 -0.91 -13.26 -3.37
C HIS A 197 -1.32 -12.32 -2.24
N ARG A 198 -0.35 -11.55 -1.76
CA ARG A 198 -0.49 -10.62 -0.63
C ARG A 198 -0.14 -9.23 -1.10
N PHE A 199 -1.01 -8.26 -0.85
CA PHE A 199 -0.70 -6.87 -1.14
C PHE A 199 -0.03 -6.20 0.05
N VAL A 200 1.01 -5.43 -0.24
CA VAL A 200 1.66 -4.55 0.73
C VAL A 200 1.88 -3.20 0.06
N THR A 201 1.56 -2.11 0.76
CA THR A 201 2.08 -0.80 0.36
C THR A 201 3.14 -0.32 1.33
N VAL A 202 4.18 0.31 0.82
CA VAL A 202 5.32 0.78 1.62
C VAL A 202 5.29 2.28 1.78
N ARG A 203 5.59 2.73 3.00
CA ARG A 203 5.60 4.15 3.34
C ARG A 203 6.73 4.88 2.60
N ARG A 204 6.41 6.08 2.09
CA ARG A 204 7.38 6.99 1.47
C ARG A 204 8.53 7.33 2.43
N ASN A 205 9.74 7.41 1.87
CA ASN A 205 11.00 7.76 2.51
C ASN A 205 11.47 6.79 3.61
N ILE A 206 11.06 5.51 3.53
CA ILE A 206 11.53 4.45 4.44
C ILE A 206 12.52 3.50 3.78
N PHE A 207 12.22 3.06 2.57
CA PHE A 207 13.07 2.14 1.82
C PHE A 207 13.97 2.94 0.89
N GLN A 208 15.28 2.70 0.95
CA GLN A 208 16.22 3.38 0.08
C GLN A 208 16.20 2.72 -1.32
N PRO A 209 16.05 3.49 -2.41
CA PRO A 209 16.20 2.96 -3.76
C PRO A 209 17.55 2.26 -3.95
N ALA A 210 17.58 1.21 -4.78
CA ALA A 210 18.83 0.59 -5.18
C ALA A 210 19.61 1.51 -6.12
N ASP A 211 20.94 1.43 -6.07
CA ASP A 211 21.77 2.06 -7.10
C ASP A 211 21.51 1.36 -8.43
N PRO A 212 21.22 2.10 -9.52
CA PRO A 212 20.95 1.50 -10.82
C PRO A 212 22.20 0.81 -11.37
N ASP A 213 22.01 -0.37 -11.96
CA ASP A 213 23.03 -1.10 -12.72
C ASP A 213 22.68 -1.10 -14.22
N PRO A 214 23.32 -0.22 -15.02
CA PRO A 214 23.06 -0.14 -16.46
C PRO A 214 23.44 -1.39 -17.25
N ALA A 215 24.23 -2.30 -16.67
CA ALA A 215 24.61 -3.55 -17.31
C ALA A 215 23.61 -4.67 -17.05
N ARG A 216 22.61 -4.46 -16.17
CA ARG A 216 21.60 -5.46 -15.85
C ARG A 216 20.72 -5.75 -17.05
N ALA A 217 20.58 -7.03 -17.37
CA ALA A 217 19.65 -7.51 -18.38
C ALA A 217 18.35 -7.97 -17.73
N GLY A 218 17.24 -7.72 -18.42
CA GLY A 218 15.90 -8.14 -18.02
C GLY A 218 15.00 -8.26 -19.23
N GLU A 219 13.81 -8.82 -19.04
CA GLU A 219 12.80 -9.00 -20.08
C GLU A 219 11.73 -7.91 -19.99
N ILE A 220 11.41 -7.26 -21.11
CA ILE A 220 10.25 -6.36 -21.20
C ILE A 220 9.13 -7.10 -21.93
N ILE A 221 7.94 -7.11 -21.32
CA ILE A 221 6.76 -7.80 -21.83
C ILE A 221 5.66 -6.77 -22.04
N GLU A 222 5.34 -6.51 -23.30
CA GLU A 222 4.25 -5.62 -23.67
C GLU A 222 2.91 -6.35 -23.56
N VAL A 223 1.94 -5.72 -22.90
CA VAL A 223 0.57 -6.21 -22.79
C VAL A 223 -0.42 -5.11 -23.20
N PRO A 224 -1.52 -5.46 -23.88
CA PRO A 224 -2.52 -4.47 -24.27
C PRO A 224 -3.23 -3.90 -23.05
N ALA A 225 -3.69 -2.65 -23.15
CA ALA A 225 -4.61 -2.08 -22.19
C ALA A 225 -5.86 -2.97 -22.03
N ALA A 226 -6.45 -2.91 -20.83
CA ALA A 226 -7.52 -3.84 -20.47
C ALA A 226 -8.92 -3.32 -20.75
N LEU A 227 -9.09 -2.00 -20.91
CA LEU A 227 -10.35 -1.30 -21.13
C LEU A 227 -10.18 -0.24 -22.21
N SER A 228 -11.19 -0.03 -23.04
CA SER A 228 -11.30 1.15 -23.90
C SER A 228 -11.91 2.34 -23.15
N GLU A 229 -11.77 3.55 -23.69
CA GLU A 229 -12.22 4.78 -23.03
C GLU A 229 -13.73 4.79 -22.71
N ASP A 230 -14.56 4.16 -23.54
CA ASP A 230 -16.01 4.02 -23.34
C ASP A 230 -16.40 3.06 -22.21
N GLU A 231 -15.49 2.18 -21.79
CA GLU A 231 -15.69 1.27 -20.66
C GLU A 231 -15.29 1.90 -19.31
N ILE A 232 -14.64 3.07 -19.32
CA ILE A 232 -14.13 3.73 -18.12
C ILE A 232 -15.18 4.73 -17.59
N PRO A 233 -15.75 4.50 -16.39
CA PRO A 233 -16.83 5.34 -15.87
C PRO A 233 -16.34 6.69 -15.33
N THR A 234 -15.03 6.84 -15.12
CA THR A 234 -14.40 8.01 -14.51
C THR A 234 -13.75 8.91 -15.56
N THR A 235 -13.97 10.22 -15.43
CA THR A 235 -13.35 11.24 -16.27
C THR A 235 -12.57 12.22 -15.41
N VAL A 236 -11.36 12.56 -15.83
CA VAL A 236 -10.55 13.60 -15.19
C VAL A 236 -11.00 14.96 -15.70
N ALA A 237 -11.63 15.76 -14.86
CA ALA A 237 -12.15 17.08 -15.24
C ALA A 237 -11.04 18.13 -15.41
N SER A 238 -10.05 18.13 -14.52
CA SER A 238 -8.90 19.01 -14.55
C SER A 238 -7.74 18.41 -13.74
N VAL A 239 -6.53 18.84 -14.07
CA VAL A 239 -5.31 18.58 -13.28
C VAL A 239 -4.70 19.94 -12.99
N GLU A 240 -4.53 20.25 -11.71
CA GLU A 240 -3.84 21.48 -11.28
C GLU A 240 -2.41 21.11 -10.90
N THR A 241 -1.44 21.66 -11.64
CA THR A 241 -0.02 21.59 -11.28
C THR A 241 0.37 22.90 -10.58
N ALA A 242 1.04 22.78 -9.43
CA ALA A 242 1.64 23.94 -8.80
C ALA A 242 2.97 24.25 -9.49
N ASP A 243 3.01 25.33 -10.28
CA ASP A 243 4.24 25.78 -10.93
C ASP A 243 5.12 26.56 -9.95
N GLY A 244 6.36 26.10 -9.76
CA GLY A 244 7.41 26.80 -9.03
C GLY A 244 7.56 26.37 -7.56
N THR A 245 8.82 26.19 -7.14
CA THR A 245 9.34 25.67 -5.86
C THR A 245 9.39 24.13 -5.70
N VAL A 246 10.46 23.69 -5.04
CA VAL A 246 10.76 22.28 -4.69
C VAL A 246 9.54 21.65 -4.04
N SER A 247 9.13 20.47 -4.51
CA SER A 247 8.05 19.71 -3.89
C SER A 247 8.35 19.46 -2.41
N LEU A 248 7.41 19.78 -1.51
CA LEU A 248 7.56 19.49 -0.07
C LEU A 248 7.80 18.01 0.20
N THR A 249 7.32 17.14 -0.70
CA THR A 249 7.51 15.69 -0.63
C THR A 249 8.95 15.26 -0.94
N GLU A 250 9.68 16.08 -1.70
CA GLU A 250 11.05 15.82 -2.17
C GLU A 250 12.10 16.69 -1.47
N ALA A 251 11.68 17.73 -0.75
CA ALA A 251 12.57 18.66 -0.09
C ALA A 251 13.46 17.98 0.95
N SER A 252 14.78 18.15 0.84
CA SER A 252 15.74 17.63 1.81
C SER A 252 15.71 18.38 3.15
N ILE A 253 15.34 19.66 3.11
CA ILE A 253 15.22 20.53 4.28
C ILE A 253 13.93 21.33 4.13
N ILE A 254 13.09 21.31 5.17
CA ILE A 254 11.85 22.07 5.22
C ILE A 254 11.98 23.10 6.35
N VAL A 255 11.81 24.38 6.00
CA VAL A 255 11.63 25.46 6.96
C VAL A 255 10.14 25.80 6.99
N SER A 256 9.48 25.58 8.12
CA SER A 256 8.04 25.82 8.26
C SER A 256 7.75 27.07 9.10
N GLY A 257 6.94 27.98 8.53
CA GLY A 257 6.32 29.08 9.23
C GLY A 257 4.87 28.73 9.61
N GLY A 258 4.45 29.09 10.81
CA GLY A 258 3.06 28.92 11.27
C GLY A 258 2.45 30.26 11.67
N ARG A 259 1.30 30.22 12.36
CA ARG A 259 0.61 31.44 12.85
C ARG A 259 1.52 32.42 13.62
N GLY A 260 2.58 31.93 14.26
CA GLY A 260 3.52 32.74 15.03
C GLY A 260 4.39 33.71 14.22
N VAL A 261 4.44 33.60 12.89
CA VAL A 261 5.23 34.50 12.03
C VAL A 261 4.53 35.82 11.70
N GLY A 262 3.31 36.03 12.19
CA GLY A 262 2.63 37.33 12.19
C GLY A 262 1.98 37.78 10.88
N GLY A 263 2.26 37.11 9.75
CA GLY A 263 1.63 37.40 8.46
C GLY A 263 2.44 36.88 7.27
N PRO A 264 2.02 37.16 6.02
CA PRO A 264 2.75 36.78 4.81
C PRO A 264 4.19 37.31 4.78
N GLU A 265 4.44 38.46 5.42
CA GLU A 265 5.76 39.10 5.55
C GLU A 265 6.80 38.22 6.28
N GLY A 266 6.35 37.20 7.02
CA GLY A 266 7.20 36.28 7.77
C GLY A 266 7.55 34.97 7.05
N PHE A 267 7.13 34.81 5.78
CA PHE A 267 7.37 33.63 4.94
C PHE A 267 8.31 33.94 3.77
#